data_AF-A0A5E4HT55-F1
#
_entry.id   AF-A0A5E4HT55-F1
#
_cell.length_a   1.000
_cell.length_b   1.000
_cell.length_c   1.000
_cell.angle_alpha   90.00
_cell.angle_beta   90.00
_cell.angle_gamma   90.00
#
_symmetry.space_group_name_H-M   'P 1'
#
loop_
_entity.id
_entity.type
_entity.pdbx_description
1 polymer ?
#
loop_
_entity_poly.entity_id
_entity_poly.type
_entity_poly.pdbx_seq_one_letter_code
_entity_poly.pdbx_strand_id
1 'polypeptide(L)' 'MYTTVVREEVLSILRSREVAPVDSVIQEAEKRNINPQEARKAIRLLMNGGLVYEPSPGILEFVDW' A
#
# COMPACT_ATOMS: atom_id res chain seq x y z
N MET A 1 10.30 -15.60 5.86
CA MET A 1 8.93 -15.42 6.40
C MET A 1 8.73 -13.93 6.75
N TYR A 2 8.72 -13.05 5.73
CA TYR A 2 8.73 -11.58 5.90
C TYR A 2 7.61 -10.87 5.11
N THR A 3 6.93 -11.57 4.20
CA THR A 3 5.99 -10.98 3.23
C THR A 3 4.65 -10.56 3.85
N THR A 4 4.24 -11.19 4.95
CA THR A 4 2.95 -10.89 5.60
C THR A 4 3.02 -9.58 6.39
N VAL A 5 4.12 -9.31 7.08
CA VAL A 5 4.27 -8.10 7.93
C VAL A 5 4.28 -6.83 7.09
N VAL A 6 5.02 -6.84 5.96
CA VAL A 6 5.08 -5.67 5.06
C VAL A 6 3.71 -5.36 4.46
N ARG A 7 2.94 -6.39 4.11
CA ARG A 7 1.58 -6.22 3.58
C ARG A 7 0.67 -5.54 4.59
N GLU A 8 0.68 -5.98 5.84
CA GLU A 8 -0.16 -5.41 6.91
C GLU A 8 0.22 -3.96 7.22
N GLU A 9 1.52 -3.63 7.23
CA GLU A 9 1.97 -2.24 7.43
C GLU A 9 1.54 -1.32 6.30
N VAL A 10 1.71 -1.75 5.04
CA VAL A 10 1.26 -0.97 3.88
C VAL A 10 -0.26 -0.82 3.86
N LEU A 11 -0.99 -1.87 4.23
CA LEU A 11 -2.44 -1.83 4.38
C LEU A 11 -2.86 -0.85 5.47
N SER A 12 -2.14 -0.81 6.60
CA SER A 12 -2.40 0.14 7.70
C SER A 12 -2.21 1.60 7.26
N ILE A 13 -1.15 1.88 6.48
CA ILE A 13 -0.92 3.21 5.89
C ILE A 13 -2.09 3.60 4.98
N LEU A 14 -2.52 2.71 4.10
CA LEU A 14 -3.63 2.95 3.16
C LEU A 14 -4.98 3.05 3.86
N ARG A 15 -5.26 2.23 4.88
CA ARG A 15 -6.50 2.32 5.65
C ARG A 15 -6.63 3.66 6.38
N SER A 16 -5.52 4.26 6.81
CA SER A 16 -5.54 5.61 7.40
C SER A 16 -5.82 6.73 6.39
N ARG A 17 -5.77 6.41 5.09
CA ARG A 17 -5.89 7.34 3.97
C ARG A 17 -6.78 6.74 2.89
N GLU A 18 -8.09 6.98 2.97
CA GLU A 18 -9.08 6.48 1.99
C GLU A 18 -8.58 6.60 0.53
N VAL A 19 -7.93 7.71 0.20
CA VAL A 19 -7.24 7.94 -1.08
C VAL A 19 -5.82 8.48 -0.83
N ALA A 20 -4.80 7.93 -1.49
CA ALA A 20 -3.41 8.39 -1.38
C ALA A 20 -2.58 8.13 -2.66
N PRO A 21 -1.65 9.03 -3.02
CA PRO A 21 -0.69 8.74 -4.10
C PRO A 21 0.24 7.57 -3.75
N VAL A 22 0.56 6.73 -4.74
CA VAL A 22 1.49 5.58 -4.61
C VAL A 22 2.81 6.01 -3.98
N ASP A 23 3.39 7.11 -4.46
CA ASP A 23 4.68 7.60 -3.95
C ASP A 23 4.60 8.05 -2.49
N SER A 24 3.45 8.59 -2.06
CA SER A 24 3.23 8.98 -0.66
C SER A 24 3.17 7.76 0.26
N VAL A 25 2.54 6.68 -0.20
CA VAL A 25 2.47 5.40 0.54
C VAL A 25 3.85 4.76 0.65
N ILE A 26 4.64 4.80 -0.42
CA ILE A 26 6.01 4.28 -0.42
C ILE A 26 6.89 5.10 0.53
N GLN A 27 6.84 6.43 0.46
CA GLN A 27 7.60 7.30 1.37
C GLN A 27 7.23 7.04 2.84
N GLU A 28 5.96 6.80 3.14
CA GLU A 28 5.54 6.49 4.51
C GLU A 28 6.01 5.10 4.95
N ALA A 29 6.03 4.13 4.03
CA ALA A 29 6.60 2.80 4.30
C ALA A 29 8.12 2.88 4.55
N GLU A 30 8.85 3.71 3.79
CA GLU A 30 10.28 3.94 3.99
C GLU A 30 10.59 4.51 5.37
N LYS A 31 9.79 5.47 5.87
CA LYS A 31 9.92 5.99 7.24
C LYS A 31 9.78 4.90 8.31
N ARG A 32 9.09 3.81 7.98
CA ARG A 32 8.90 2.62 8.84
C ARG A 32 9.96 1.55 8.60
N ASN A 33 11.06 1.86 7.91
CA ASN A 33 12.13 0.93 7.53
C ASN A 33 11.68 -0.19 6.56
N ILE A 34 10.63 0.03 5.79
CA ILE A 34 10.19 -0.90 4.75
C ILE A 34 10.90 -0.55 3.45
N ASN A 35 11.46 -1.56 2.77
CA ASN A 35 12.10 -1.37 1.47
C ASN A 35 11.05 -0.92 0.42
N PRO A 36 11.33 0.12 -0.40
CA PRO A 36 10.42 0.58 -1.46
C PRO A 36 9.94 -0.50 -2.43
N GLN A 37 10.80 -1.46 -2.77
CA GLN A 37 10.46 -2.56 -3.66
C GLN A 37 9.47 -3.51 -3.00
N GLU A 38 9.64 -3.80 -1.70
CA GLU A 38 8.70 -4.62 -0.93
C GLU A 38 7.39 -3.87 -0.70
N ALA A 39 7.42 -2.56 -0.49
CA ALA A 39 6.21 -1.72 -0.42
C ALA A 39 5.42 -1.76 -1.74
N ARG A 40 6.09 -1.57 -2.89
CA ARG A 40 5.46 -1.69 -4.22
C ARG A 40 4.86 -3.09 -4.45
N LYS A 41 5.56 -4.14 -4.01
CA LYS A 41 5.08 -5.51 -4.10
C LYS A 41 3.85 -5.72 -3.22
N ALA A 42 3.84 -5.20 -2.00
CA ALA A 42 2.70 -5.24 -1.10
C ALA A 42 1.48 -4.50 -1.67
N ILE A 43 1.67 -3.29 -2.21
CA ILE A 43 0.62 -2.54 -2.91
C ILE A 43 0.00 -3.40 -4.02
N ARG A 44 0.82 -4.02 -4.87
CA ARG A 44 0.34 -4.90 -5.94
C ARG A 44 -0.43 -6.11 -5.41
N LEU A 45 0.00 -6.70 -4.30
CA LEU A 45 -0.72 -7.80 -3.65
C LEU A 45 -2.06 -7.36 -3.09
N LEU A 46 -2.14 -6.16 -2.52
CA LEU A 46 -3.40 -5.58 -2.03
C LEU A 46 -4.37 -5.27 -3.17
N MET A 47 -3.85 -4.79 -4.31
CA MET A 47 -4.63 -4.58 -5.53
C MET A 47 -5.17 -5.89 -6.09
N ASN A 48 -4.34 -6.92 -6.20
CA ASN A 48 -4.78 -8.25 -6.63
C ASN A 48 -5.80 -8.88 -5.67
N GLY A 49 -5.75 -8.51 -4.38
CA GLY A 49 -6.70 -8.94 -3.36
C GLY A 49 -8.01 -8.13 -3.33
N GLY A 50 -8.16 -7.11 -4.18
CA GLY A 50 -9.36 -6.26 -4.23
C GLY A 50 -9.52 -5.29 -3.05
N LEU A 51 -8.51 -5.15 -2.19
CA LEU A 51 -8.55 -4.25 -1.04
C LEU A 51 -8.19 -2.81 -1.41
N VAL A 52 -7.50 -2.63 -2.53
CA VAL A 52 -7.02 -1.35 -3.03
C VAL A 52 -7.20 -1.33 -4.53
N TYR A 53 -7.54 -0.19 -5.10
CA TYR A 53 -7.56 -0.01 -6.55
C TYR A 53 -6.91 1.31 -6.94
N GLU A 54 -6.61 1.45 -8.23
CA GLU A 54 -5.96 2.63 -8.79
C GLU A 54 -6.97 3.35 -9.71
N PRO A 55 -7.84 4.24 -9.18
CA PRO A 55 -8.84 4.96 -9.99
C PRO A 55 -8.20 5.90 -11.01
N SER A 56 -6.95 6.30 -10.79
CA SER A 56 -6.17 7.15 -11.69
C SER A 56 -4.68 6.80 -11.57
N PRO A 57 -3.88 6.98 -12.63
CA PRO A 57 -2.46 6.65 -12.59
C PRO A 57 -1.74 7.30 -11.41
N GLY A 58 -1.12 6.49 -10.56
CA GLY A 58 -0.38 6.91 -9.37
C GLY A 58 -1.23 7.20 -8.14
N ILE A 59 -2.55 7.01 -8.17
CA ILE A 59 -3.45 7.25 -7.03
C ILE A 59 -4.06 5.93 -6.57
N LEU A 60 -3.85 5.58 -5.30
CA LEU A 60 -4.45 4.41 -4.66
C LEU A 60 -5.67 4.80 -3.85
N GLU A 61 -6.70 3.99 -3.92
CA GLU A 61 -7.91 4.11 -3.12
C GLU A 61 -8.18 2.80 -2.39
N PHE A 62 -8.43 2.90 -1.08
CA PHE A 62 -8.77 1.78 -0.23
C PHE A 62 -10.26 1.45 -0.35
N VAL A 63 -10.59 0.17 -0.47
CA VAL A 63 -11.96 -0.33 -0.56
C VAL A 63 -12.35 -0.98 0.76
N ASP A 64 -13.20 -0.31 1.53
CA ASP A 64 -13.89 -0.87 2.69
C ASP A 64 -15.34 -1.16 2.26
N TRP A 65 -15.72 -2.43 2.17
CA TRP A 65 -17.04 -2.90 1.76
C TRP A 65 -17.75 -3.61 2.90
#